data_AF-A0A384I9R1-F1
#
_entry.id   AF-A0A384I9R1-F1
#
_cell.length_a   1.000
_cell.length_b   1.000
_cell.length_c   1.000
_cell.angle_alpha   90.00
_cell.angle_beta   90.00
_cell.angle_gamma   90.00
#
_symmetry.space_group_name_H-M   'P 1'
#
loop_
_entity.id
_entity.type
_entity.pdbx_description
1 polymer ?
#
loop_
_entity_poly.entity_id
_entity_poly.type
_entity_poly.pdbx_seq_one_letter_code
_entity_poly.pdbx_strand_id
1 'polypeptide(L)'
;MNKTALPTKLSFHAPDLREQIEALPEGTALIGISTHGDAIAVDLTGECPHVLVCTSTGGGSTTVLRSLTAQFLHQGAHALVIDPKRISHLWAKGLPTVTHRGNVAGIHDALVGLGEELARRLDLNDSELDAAPRLIVSVDSAYSALRQLTRYWETFRGKDDPHTSPAVAALEAALWTGRAARVHVILDGTPAPGVLGAAPHEMFGTVILARVSASTWQRLAPLAGPAPKPSKHGGRGHVVQHDGVHETQAIWMTDADVVTWLTDPDDTQS
;
A
#
# COMPACT_ATOMS: atom_id res chain seq x y z
N MET A 1 0.73 16.57 27.40
CA MET A 1 1.11 15.14 27.53
C MET A 1 2.58 14.99 27.17
N ASN A 2 3.33 14.16 27.91
CA ASN A 2 4.76 13.92 27.63
C ASN A 2 4.90 13.09 26.35
N LYS A 3 5.87 13.42 25.49
CA LYS A 3 6.21 12.58 24.34
C LYS A 3 6.85 11.28 24.82
N THR A 4 6.31 10.16 24.39
CA THR A 4 6.86 8.83 24.55
C THR A 4 7.95 8.59 23.52
N ALA A 5 9.06 7.99 23.95
CA ALA A 5 10.11 7.58 23.03
C ALA A 5 9.61 6.42 22.17
N LEU A 6 9.65 6.59 20.84
CA LEU A 6 9.30 5.51 19.93
C LEU A 6 10.31 4.36 20.05
N PRO A 7 9.83 3.09 20.00
CA PRO A 7 10.72 1.94 19.98
C PRO A 7 11.62 1.98 18.74
N THR A 8 12.79 1.34 18.82
CA THR A 8 13.70 1.21 17.67
C THR A 8 13.14 0.27 16.60
N LYS A 9 12.24 -0.63 17.02
CA LYS A 9 11.53 -1.60 16.19
C LYS A 9 10.23 -1.95 16.90
N LEU A 10 9.10 -1.85 16.19
CA LEU A 10 7.80 -2.33 16.67
C LEU A 10 7.57 -3.72 16.07
N SER A 11 7.85 -4.78 16.82
CA SER A 11 7.67 -6.16 16.35
C SER A 11 6.20 -6.54 16.35
N PHE A 12 5.73 -7.31 15.36
CA PHE A 12 4.38 -7.90 15.37
C PHE A 12 4.08 -8.70 16.64
N HIS A 13 5.10 -9.37 17.18
CA HIS A 13 5.06 -10.11 18.46
C HIS A 13 5.13 -9.22 19.71
N ALA A 14 5.02 -7.90 19.60
CA ALA A 14 4.96 -7.04 20.77
C ALA A 14 3.66 -7.33 21.56
N PRO A 15 3.69 -7.30 22.91
CA PRO A 15 2.50 -7.47 23.72
C PRO A 15 1.37 -6.54 23.27
N ASP A 16 0.15 -7.06 23.26
CA ASP A 16 -1.10 -6.34 22.96
C ASP A 16 -1.20 -5.75 21.54
N LEU A 17 -0.16 -5.84 20.70
CA LEU A 17 -0.17 -5.26 19.36
C LEU A 17 -1.12 -6.02 18.43
N ARG A 18 -1.15 -7.35 18.56
CA ARG A 18 -2.09 -8.19 17.79
C ARG A 18 -3.54 -7.87 18.17
N GLU A 19 -3.85 -7.85 19.47
CA GLU A 19 -5.18 -7.48 19.95
C GLU A 19 -5.60 -6.08 19.47
N GLN A 20 -4.66 -5.11 19.45
CA GLN A 20 -4.92 -3.79 18.89
C GLN A 20 -5.24 -3.82 17.39
N ILE A 21 -4.54 -4.65 16.61
CA ILE A 21 -4.78 -4.83 15.17
C ILE A 21 -6.14 -5.50 14.95
N GLU A 22 -6.49 -6.51 15.74
CA GLU A 22 -7.74 -7.27 15.59
C GLU A 22 -8.96 -6.49 16.08
N ALA A 23 -8.78 -5.57 17.04
CA ALA A 23 -9.82 -4.66 17.50
C ALA A 23 -10.13 -3.51 16.51
N LEU A 24 -9.31 -3.34 15.46
CA LEU A 24 -9.53 -2.31 14.45
C LEU A 24 -10.79 -2.61 13.61
N PRO A 25 -11.58 -1.58 13.24
CA PRO A 25 -12.72 -1.76 12.36
C PRO A 25 -12.33 -2.35 10.98
N GLU A 26 -13.27 -3.04 10.34
CA GLU A 26 -13.07 -3.55 8.97
C GLU A 26 -12.66 -2.43 8.01
N GLY A 27 -11.64 -2.70 7.19
CA GLY A 27 -11.12 -1.74 6.24
C GLY A 27 -10.13 -0.75 6.84
N THR A 28 -9.73 -0.94 8.10
CA THR A 28 -8.66 -0.17 8.73
C THR A 28 -7.44 -1.05 9.03
N ALA A 29 -6.24 -0.49 9.00
CA ALA A 29 -5.01 -1.24 9.28
C ALA A 29 -4.00 -0.37 10.03
N LEU A 30 -3.40 -0.93 11.09
CA LEU A 30 -2.43 -0.24 11.93
C LEU A 30 -1.12 -0.04 11.17
N ILE A 31 -0.65 1.21 11.09
CA ILE A 31 0.65 1.55 10.55
C ILE A 31 1.71 1.41 11.64
N GLY A 32 1.44 1.99 12.82
CA GLY A 32 2.35 2.00 13.96
C GLY A 32 1.82 2.87 15.11
N ILE A 33 2.67 3.13 16.09
CA ILE A 33 2.33 3.92 17.29
C ILE A 33 3.02 5.29 17.21
N SER A 34 2.29 6.34 17.59
CA SER A 34 2.75 7.73 17.61
C SER A 34 3.66 8.03 18.80
N THR A 35 4.37 9.17 18.76
CA THR A 35 5.10 9.67 19.96
C THR A 35 4.19 10.02 21.13
N HIS A 36 2.87 10.05 20.96
CA HIS A 36 1.90 10.28 22.03
C HIS A 36 1.32 8.96 22.59
N GLY A 37 1.70 7.82 22.00
CA GLY A 37 1.16 6.51 22.36
C GLY A 37 -0.10 6.12 21.60
N ASP A 38 -0.58 6.97 20.69
CA ASP A 38 -1.78 6.72 19.90
C ASP A 38 -1.49 5.76 18.74
N ALA A 39 -2.42 4.87 18.46
CA ALA A 39 -2.42 4.06 17.25
C ALA A 39 -2.63 4.96 16.02
N ILE A 40 -1.76 4.83 15.03
CA ILE A 40 -1.89 5.49 13.73
C ILE A 40 -2.27 4.42 12.73
N ALA A 41 -3.46 4.52 12.16
CA ALA A 41 -4.03 3.54 11.23
C ALA A 41 -4.44 4.18 9.90
N VAL A 42 -4.42 3.36 8.86
CA VAL A 42 -5.09 3.63 7.59
C VAL A 42 -6.57 3.36 7.78
N ASP A 43 -7.45 4.18 7.21
CA ASP A 43 -8.87 3.89 7.05
C ASP A 43 -9.26 3.96 5.56
N LEU A 44 -9.52 2.80 4.96
CA LEU A 44 -9.88 2.69 3.55
C LEU A 44 -11.38 2.97 3.27
N THR A 45 -12.19 3.13 4.33
CA THR A 45 -13.64 3.31 4.25
C THR A 45 -14.04 4.74 4.58
N GLY A 46 -13.53 5.30 5.68
CA GLY A 46 -13.81 6.66 6.14
C GLY A 46 -12.99 7.73 5.45
N GLU A 47 -11.72 7.46 5.14
CA GLU A 47 -10.81 8.42 4.49
C GLU A 47 -10.65 8.15 2.97
N CYS A 48 -9.71 8.86 2.34
CA CYS A 48 -9.36 8.63 0.93
C CYS A 48 -8.69 7.25 0.78
N PRO A 49 -9.10 6.45 -0.21
CA PRO A 49 -9.02 4.97 -0.21
C PRO A 49 -7.63 4.36 -0.45
N HIS A 50 -6.56 5.16 -0.52
CA HIS A 50 -5.25 4.70 -0.99
C HIS A 50 -4.12 5.18 -0.08
N VAL A 51 -3.05 4.39 -0.04
CA VAL A 51 -1.87 4.65 0.77
C VAL A 51 -0.66 4.86 -0.13
N LEU A 52 0.03 5.99 0.05
CA LEU A 52 1.31 6.24 -0.58
C LEU A 52 2.43 5.97 0.41
N VAL A 53 3.40 5.17 0.02
CA VAL A 53 4.62 4.91 0.79
C VAL A 53 5.80 5.48 0.01
N CYS A 54 6.41 6.54 0.53
CA CYS A 54 7.57 7.16 -0.09
C CYS A 54 8.77 7.06 0.85
N THR A 55 9.69 6.14 0.52
CA THR A 55 10.89 5.94 1.32
C THR A 55 12.16 5.89 0.47
N SER A 56 13.26 6.41 1.02
CA SER A 56 14.59 6.11 0.49
C SER A 56 15.05 4.72 0.95
N THR A 57 16.12 4.18 0.35
CA THR A 57 16.70 2.87 0.69
C THR A 57 16.84 2.65 2.20
N GLY A 58 16.32 1.52 2.69
CA GLY A 58 16.31 1.16 4.10
C GLY A 58 15.32 1.93 4.98
N GLY A 59 14.45 2.76 4.38
CA GLY A 59 13.36 3.44 5.09
C GLY A 59 12.23 2.51 5.53
N GLY A 60 12.11 1.34 4.88
CA GLY A 60 11.20 0.27 5.30
C GLY A 60 9.93 0.11 4.46
N SER A 61 9.90 0.59 3.21
CA SER A 61 8.71 0.48 2.36
C SER A 61 8.19 -0.95 2.23
N THR A 62 9.06 -1.92 1.93
CA THR A 62 8.66 -3.33 1.83
C THR A 62 7.99 -3.85 3.11
N THR A 63 8.49 -3.45 4.27
CA THR A 63 7.90 -3.84 5.56
C THR A 63 6.50 -3.25 5.73
N VAL A 64 6.32 -1.96 5.38
CA VAL A 64 5.02 -1.28 5.46
C VAL A 64 4.01 -1.91 4.48
N LEU A 65 4.40 -2.13 3.22
CA LEU A 65 3.53 -2.78 2.23
C LEU A 65 3.11 -4.16 2.71
N ARG A 66 4.05 -4.95 3.23
CA ARG A 66 3.79 -6.28 3.77
C ARG A 66 2.83 -6.24 4.95
N SER A 67 3.11 -5.41 5.96
CA SER A 67 2.31 -5.39 7.19
C SER A 67 0.89 -4.89 6.94
N LEU A 68 0.71 -3.86 6.12
CA LEU A 68 -0.63 -3.37 5.78
C LEU A 68 -1.40 -4.38 4.94
N THR A 69 -0.76 -4.98 3.92
CA THR A 69 -1.42 -5.99 3.09
C THR A 69 -1.82 -7.21 3.90
N ALA A 70 -0.96 -7.69 4.81
CA ALA A 70 -1.27 -8.82 5.68
C ALA A 70 -2.48 -8.55 6.58
N GLN A 71 -2.58 -7.35 7.16
CA GLN A 71 -3.73 -6.98 7.99
C GLN A 71 -5.04 -6.99 7.20
N PHE A 72 -5.05 -6.44 5.98
CA PHE A 72 -6.26 -6.49 5.15
C PHE A 72 -6.60 -7.92 4.71
N LEU A 73 -5.61 -8.75 4.38
CA LEU A 73 -5.83 -10.17 4.06
C LEU A 73 -6.45 -10.92 5.24
N HIS A 74 -6.02 -10.65 6.46
CA HIS A 74 -6.62 -11.22 7.67
C HIS A 74 -8.09 -10.81 7.84
N GLN A 75 -8.45 -9.58 7.45
CA GLN A 75 -9.84 -9.11 7.43
C GLN A 75 -10.67 -9.70 6.28
N GLY A 76 -10.12 -10.64 5.50
CA GLY A 76 -10.82 -11.30 4.39
C GLY A 76 -10.66 -10.61 3.03
N ALA A 77 -9.74 -9.64 2.90
CA ALA A 77 -9.43 -9.05 1.59
C ALA A 77 -8.72 -10.06 0.68
N HIS A 78 -8.72 -9.75 -0.62
CA HIS A 78 -7.82 -10.36 -1.61
C HIS A 78 -6.72 -9.36 -1.97
N ALA A 79 -5.58 -9.85 -2.46
CA ALA A 79 -4.48 -8.97 -2.86
C ALA A 79 -3.91 -9.27 -4.25
N LEU A 80 -3.63 -8.20 -5.00
CA LEU A 80 -2.72 -8.21 -6.14
C LEU A 80 -1.39 -7.59 -5.70
N VAL A 81 -0.33 -8.40 -5.63
CA VAL A 81 1.01 -7.97 -5.22
C VAL A 81 1.91 -7.87 -6.44
N ILE A 82 2.35 -6.64 -6.72
CA ILE A 82 3.29 -6.31 -7.80
C ILE A 82 4.69 -6.13 -7.19
N ASP A 83 5.56 -7.12 -7.40
CA ASP A 83 6.94 -7.15 -6.90
C ASP A 83 7.94 -7.23 -8.08
N PRO A 84 8.27 -6.09 -8.72
CA PRO A 84 9.19 -6.05 -9.86
C PRO A 84 10.61 -6.49 -9.50
N LYS A 85 10.98 -6.48 -8.21
CA LYS A 85 12.28 -6.98 -7.72
C LYS A 85 12.28 -8.51 -7.58
N ARG A 86 11.10 -9.13 -7.51
CA ARG A 86 10.85 -10.58 -7.40
C ARG A 86 11.36 -11.23 -6.11
N ILE A 87 11.78 -10.42 -5.13
CA ILE A 87 12.41 -10.87 -3.89
C ILE A 87 11.83 -10.18 -2.64
N SER A 88 11.04 -9.12 -2.79
CA SER A 88 10.56 -8.30 -1.66
C SER A 88 9.35 -8.92 -0.97
N HIS A 89 8.49 -9.60 -1.74
CA HIS A 89 7.19 -10.11 -1.29
C HIS A 89 7.05 -11.61 -1.56
N LEU A 90 8.07 -12.40 -1.19
CA LEU A 90 8.04 -13.85 -1.40
C LEU A 90 6.96 -14.54 -0.57
N TRP A 91 6.63 -14.01 0.61
CA TRP A 91 5.48 -14.44 1.44
C TRP A 91 4.15 -14.52 0.68
N ALA A 92 3.96 -13.69 -0.36
CA ALA A 92 2.73 -13.64 -1.13
C ALA A 92 2.57 -14.84 -2.08
N LYS A 93 3.64 -15.60 -2.32
CA LYS A 93 3.60 -16.74 -3.23
C LYS A 93 2.94 -17.93 -2.55
N GLY A 94 1.87 -18.42 -3.15
CA GLY A 94 1.18 -19.64 -2.70
C GLY A 94 0.04 -19.39 -1.71
N LEU A 95 -0.22 -18.13 -1.32
CA LEU A 95 -1.43 -17.78 -0.57
C LEU A 95 -2.64 -17.76 -1.52
N PRO A 96 -3.73 -18.49 -1.22
CA PRO A 96 -4.88 -18.62 -2.14
C PRO A 96 -5.55 -17.30 -2.53
N THR A 97 -5.58 -16.34 -1.61
CA THR A 97 -6.21 -15.02 -1.78
C THR A 97 -5.28 -13.98 -2.39
N VAL A 98 -4.06 -14.37 -2.81
CA VAL A 98 -3.04 -13.46 -3.31
C VAL A 98 -2.57 -13.82 -4.72
N THR A 99 -2.73 -12.86 -5.63
CA THR A 99 -2.08 -12.90 -6.94
C THR A 99 -0.76 -12.15 -6.88
N HIS A 100 0.35 -12.88 -6.92
CA HIS A 100 1.70 -12.28 -6.98
C HIS A 100 2.23 -12.23 -8.42
N ARG A 101 2.75 -11.08 -8.86
CA ARG A 101 3.41 -10.89 -10.17
C ARG A 101 4.68 -10.07 -10.02
N GLY A 102 5.73 -10.48 -10.74
CA GLY A 102 7.02 -9.79 -10.66
C GLY A 102 7.82 -9.67 -11.97
N ASN A 103 7.43 -10.37 -13.03
CA ASN A 103 7.99 -10.11 -14.37
C ASN A 103 7.08 -9.12 -15.12
N VAL A 104 7.65 -8.28 -15.98
CA VAL A 104 6.91 -7.15 -16.59
C VAL A 104 5.68 -7.58 -17.41
N ALA A 105 5.75 -8.70 -18.15
CA ALA A 105 4.61 -9.21 -18.91
C ALA A 105 3.47 -9.65 -17.97
N GLY A 106 3.80 -10.45 -16.95
CA GLY A 106 2.81 -10.87 -15.96
C GLY A 106 2.26 -9.73 -15.10
N ILE A 107 3.05 -8.66 -14.87
CA ILE A 107 2.55 -7.43 -14.23
C ILE A 107 1.58 -6.71 -15.17
N HIS A 108 1.91 -6.61 -16.46
CA HIS A 108 1.05 -6.01 -17.47
C HIS A 108 -0.31 -6.72 -17.51
N ASP A 109 -0.31 -8.04 -17.71
CA ASP A 109 -1.55 -8.83 -17.80
C ASP A 109 -2.41 -8.71 -16.53
N ALA A 110 -1.79 -8.74 -15.35
CA ALA A 110 -2.52 -8.63 -14.09
C ALA A 110 -3.12 -7.23 -13.87
N LEU A 111 -2.45 -6.17 -14.32
CA LEU A 111 -3.01 -4.82 -14.26
C LEU A 111 -4.09 -4.60 -15.34
N VAL A 112 -3.99 -5.24 -16.51
CA VAL A 112 -5.10 -5.25 -17.47
C VAL A 112 -6.32 -5.94 -16.88
N GLY A 113 -6.14 -7.11 -16.27
CA GLY A 113 -7.22 -7.81 -15.55
C GLY A 113 -7.78 -7.01 -14.36
N LEU A 114 -6.95 -6.19 -13.70
CA LEU A 114 -7.44 -5.24 -12.70
C LEU A 114 -8.41 -4.23 -13.31
N GLY A 115 -8.14 -3.73 -14.53
CA GLY A 115 -9.04 -2.84 -15.25
C GLY A 115 -10.38 -3.49 -15.57
N GLU A 116 -10.37 -4.75 -15.99
CA GLU A 116 -11.58 -5.54 -16.23
C GLU A 116 -12.38 -5.78 -14.93
N GLU A 117 -11.69 -6.11 -13.83
CA GLU A 117 -12.32 -6.30 -12.53
C GLU A 117 -12.91 -5.00 -11.98
N LEU A 118 -12.24 -3.86 -12.18
CA LEU A 118 -12.79 -2.54 -11.85
C LEU A 118 -14.09 -2.28 -12.60
N ALA A 119 -14.10 -2.48 -13.92
CA ALA A 119 -15.30 -2.30 -14.73
C ALA A 119 -16.43 -3.22 -14.25
N ARG A 120 -16.14 -4.52 -14.04
CA ARG A 120 -17.12 -5.49 -13.55
C ARG A 120 -17.71 -5.08 -12.20
N ARG A 121 -16.89 -4.58 -11.26
CA ARG A 121 -17.35 -4.16 -9.93
C ARG A 121 -18.20 -2.89 -9.95
N LEU A 122 -17.92 -1.97 -10.86
CA LEU A 122 -18.72 -0.75 -11.01
C LEU A 122 -20.13 -1.03 -11.58
N ASP A 123 -20.32 -2.17 -12.24
CA ASP A 123 -21.62 -2.63 -12.74
C ASP A 123 -22.43 -3.44 -11.70
N LEU A 124 -21.84 -3.76 -10.53
CA LEU A 124 -22.54 -4.47 -9.46
C LEU A 124 -23.52 -3.56 -8.73
N ASN A 125 -24.60 -4.15 -8.20
CA ASN A 125 -25.41 -3.44 -7.22
C ASN A 125 -24.74 -3.43 -5.83
N ASP A 126 -25.22 -2.59 -4.92
CA ASP A 126 -24.63 -2.41 -3.59
C ASP A 126 -24.49 -3.73 -2.81
N SER A 127 -25.49 -4.62 -2.84
CA SER A 127 -25.44 -5.90 -2.12
C SER A 127 -24.42 -6.87 -2.72
N GLU A 128 -24.25 -6.86 -4.04
CA GLU A 128 -23.24 -7.67 -4.72
C GLU A 128 -21.83 -7.13 -4.46
N LEU A 129 -21.69 -5.81 -4.46
CA LEU A 129 -20.43 -5.14 -4.17
C LEU A 129 -20.01 -5.35 -2.70
N ASP A 130 -20.94 -5.26 -1.76
CA ASP A 130 -20.67 -5.50 -0.33
C ASP A 130 -20.29 -6.96 -0.04
N ALA A 131 -20.83 -7.92 -0.80
CA ALA A 131 -20.42 -9.31 -0.74
C ALA A 131 -19.05 -9.57 -1.39
N ALA A 132 -18.55 -8.65 -2.23
CA ALA A 132 -17.27 -8.81 -2.89
C ALA A 132 -16.10 -8.49 -1.93
N PRO A 133 -15.09 -9.39 -1.81
CA PRO A 133 -13.91 -9.11 -1.03
C PRO A 133 -13.22 -7.82 -1.49
N ARG A 134 -12.77 -7.02 -0.53
CA ARG A 134 -11.93 -5.85 -0.81
C ARG A 134 -10.69 -6.31 -1.57
N LEU A 135 -10.31 -5.58 -2.61
CA LEU A 135 -9.11 -5.88 -3.39
C LEU A 135 -8.00 -4.89 -3.04
N ILE A 136 -6.90 -5.39 -2.48
CA ILE A 136 -5.70 -4.60 -2.19
C ILE A 136 -4.69 -4.76 -3.34
N VAL A 137 -4.35 -3.65 -3.99
CA VAL A 137 -3.31 -3.61 -5.01
C VAL A 137 -2.03 -3.05 -4.36
N SER A 138 -1.13 -3.94 -3.96
CA SER A 138 0.14 -3.58 -3.32
C SER A 138 1.25 -3.53 -4.36
N VAL A 139 1.82 -2.35 -4.60
CA VAL A 139 2.82 -2.11 -5.66
C VAL A 139 4.16 -1.71 -5.06
N ASP A 140 5.13 -2.63 -5.04
CA ASP A 140 6.51 -2.31 -4.68
C ASP A 140 7.19 -1.56 -5.85
N SER A 141 7.95 -0.51 -5.52
CA SER A 141 8.80 0.20 -6.48
C SER A 141 8.08 0.65 -7.74
N ALA A 142 6.91 1.26 -7.55
CA ALA A 142 5.98 1.67 -8.60
C ALA A 142 6.66 2.49 -9.71
N TYR A 143 7.57 3.41 -9.37
CA TYR A 143 8.32 4.17 -10.38
C TYR A 143 9.09 3.28 -11.36
N SER A 144 9.74 2.22 -10.87
CA SER A 144 10.47 1.28 -11.72
C SER A 144 9.51 0.38 -12.51
N ALA A 145 8.46 -0.13 -11.86
CA ALA A 145 7.43 -0.95 -12.50
C ALA A 145 6.76 -0.21 -13.67
N LEU A 146 6.31 1.03 -13.43
CA LEU A 146 5.66 1.86 -14.44
C LEU A 146 6.57 2.15 -15.64
N ARG A 147 7.85 2.49 -15.42
CA ARG A 147 8.80 2.68 -16.51
C ARG A 147 9.04 1.41 -17.32
N GLN A 148 9.08 0.24 -16.67
CA GLN A 148 9.21 -1.03 -17.35
C GLN A 148 7.95 -1.34 -18.18
N LEU A 149 6.76 -1.06 -17.65
CA LEU A 149 5.49 -1.23 -18.35
C LEU A 149 5.37 -0.32 -19.58
N THR A 150 5.80 0.94 -19.49
CA THR A 150 5.83 1.84 -20.65
C THR A 150 6.72 1.28 -21.76
N ARG A 151 7.95 0.86 -21.43
CA ARG A 151 8.89 0.29 -22.41
C ARG A 151 8.41 -1.04 -22.99
N TYR A 152 7.83 -1.88 -22.15
CA TYR A 152 7.21 -3.14 -22.57
C TYR A 152 6.11 -2.85 -23.60
N TRP A 153 5.20 -1.93 -23.28
CA TRP A 153 4.12 -1.56 -24.18
C TRP A 153 4.62 -0.94 -25.49
N GLU A 154 5.60 -0.05 -25.45
CA GLU A 154 6.24 0.50 -26.65
C GLU A 154 6.80 -0.57 -27.59
N THR A 155 7.22 -1.71 -27.03
CA THR A 155 7.81 -2.83 -27.80
C THR A 155 6.74 -3.72 -28.43
N PHE A 156 5.62 -3.95 -27.75
CA PHE A 156 4.63 -4.96 -28.14
C PHE A 156 3.33 -4.37 -28.72
N ARG A 157 3.04 -3.09 -28.52
CA ARG A 157 1.83 -2.46 -29.05
C ARG A 157 1.81 -2.48 -30.58
N GLY A 158 0.67 -2.83 -31.14
CA GLY A 158 0.35 -2.69 -32.54
C GLY A 158 0.17 -1.22 -32.95
N LYS A 159 -0.03 -1.00 -34.24
CA LYS A 159 -0.23 0.35 -34.80
C LYS A 159 -1.53 1.00 -34.29
N ASP A 160 -2.57 0.20 -34.13
CA ASP A 160 -3.92 0.65 -33.76
C ASP A 160 -4.17 0.60 -32.24
N ASP A 161 -3.19 0.08 -31.49
CA ASP A 161 -3.23 0.02 -30.04
C ASP A 161 -3.01 1.42 -29.41
N PRO A 162 -3.59 1.68 -28.22
CA PRO A 162 -3.43 2.96 -27.55
C PRO A 162 -1.95 3.27 -27.28
N HIS A 163 -1.59 4.55 -27.30
CA HIS A 163 -0.22 4.98 -26.98
C HIS A 163 0.15 4.68 -25.52
N THR A 164 -0.79 4.88 -24.60
CA THR A 164 -0.62 4.56 -23.19
C THR A 164 -0.83 3.06 -22.96
N SER A 165 0.03 2.46 -22.15
CA SER A 165 -0.10 1.07 -21.73
C SER A 165 -1.45 0.83 -21.02
N PRO A 166 -2.27 -0.13 -21.45
CA PRO A 166 -3.52 -0.49 -20.78
C PRO A 166 -3.32 -0.82 -19.29
N ALA A 167 -2.21 -1.46 -18.94
CA ALA A 167 -1.83 -1.73 -17.55
C ALA A 167 -1.61 -0.44 -16.73
N VAL A 168 -1.00 0.59 -17.32
CA VAL A 168 -0.79 1.89 -16.66
C VAL A 168 -2.12 2.62 -16.50
N ALA A 169 -2.96 2.62 -17.55
CA ALA A 169 -4.29 3.21 -17.52
C ALA A 169 -5.19 2.52 -16.47
N ALA A 170 -5.09 1.20 -16.32
CA ALA A 170 -5.85 0.46 -15.31
C ALA A 170 -5.42 0.80 -13.88
N LEU A 171 -4.12 0.95 -13.61
CA LEU A 171 -3.65 1.40 -12.30
C LEU A 171 -4.08 2.84 -12.00
N GLU A 172 -4.06 3.73 -13.00
CA GLU A 172 -4.59 5.08 -12.86
C GLU A 172 -6.10 5.06 -12.58
N ALA A 173 -6.88 4.26 -13.31
CA ALA A 173 -8.31 4.08 -13.07
C ALA A 173 -8.60 3.54 -11.66
N ALA A 174 -7.76 2.63 -11.15
CA ALA A 174 -7.85 2.12 -9.79
C ALA A 174 -7.68 3.24 -8.75
N LEU A 175 -6.79 4.20 -8.98
CA LEU A 175 -6.58 5.34 -8.08
C LEU A 175 -7.77 6.31 -8.09
N TRP A 176 -8.45 6.47 -9.22
CA TRP A 176 -9.56 7.41 -9.36
C TRP A 176 -10.92 6.83 -8.95
N THR A 177 -11.18 5.58 -9.32
CA THR A 177 -12.50 4.93 -9.19
C THR A 177 -12.50 3.78 -8.19
N GLY A 178 -11.33 3.39 -7.67
CA GLY A 178 -11.17 2.19 -6.84
C GLY A 178 -12.05 2.18 -5.60
N ARG A 179 -12.28 3.33 -4.95
CA ARG A 179 -13.19 3.40 -3.79
C ARG A 179 -14.57 2.83 -4.09
N ALA A 180 -15.16 3.25 -5.20
CA ALA A 180 -16.49 2.82 -5.63
C ALA A 180 -16.53 1.33 -6.00
N ALA A 181 -15.37 0.74 -6.35
CA ALA A 181 -15.22 -0.67 -6.66
C ALA A 181 -14.64 -1.50 -5.49
N ARG A 182 -14.50 -0.94 -4.28
CA ARG A 182 -13.79 -1.58 -3.14
C ARG A 182 -12.39 -2.10 -3.52
N VAL A 183 -11.68 -1.36 -4.37
CA VAL A 183 -10.29 -1.58 -4.81
C VAL A 183 -9.40 -0.49 -4.24
N HIS A 184 -8.31 -0.88 -3.58
CA HIS A 184 -7.45 0.03 -2.82
C HIS A 184 -5.98 -0.18 -3.17
N VAL A 185 -5.27 0.90 -3.47
CA VAL A 185 -3.86 0.86 -3.86
C VAL A 185 -2.97 1.22 -2.67
N ILE A 186 -1.98 0.37 -2.38
CA ILE A 186 -0.85 0.67 -1.49
C ILE A 186 0.39 0.77 -2.39
N LEU A 187 0.88 1.98 -2.60
CA LEU A 187 1.89 2.26 -3.62
C LEU A 187 3.22 2.66 -2.99
N ASP A 188 4.28 1.87 -3.18
CA ASP A 188 5.65 2.27 -2.85
C ASP A 188 6.30 3.01 -4.02
N GLY A 189 6.62 4.27 -3.80
CA GLY A 189 7.41 5.05 -4.73
C GLY A 189 7.20 6.55 -4.59
N THR A 190 7.87 7.30 -5.45
CA THR A 190 7.57 8.70 -5.65
C THR A 190 6.56 8.78 -6.79
N PRO A 191 5.35 9.34 -6.57
CA PRO A 191 4.42 9.60 -7.65
C PRO A 191 5.04 10.71 -8.52
N ALA A 192 5.70 10.31 -9.61
CA ALA A 192 6.24 11.23 -10.58
C ALA A 192 5.09 11.75 -11.45
N PRO A 193 4.99 13.08 -11.67
CA PRO A 193 4.01 13.62 -12.61
C PRO A 193 4.15 12.96 -13.99
N GLY A 194 3.02 12.64 -14.61
CA GLY A 194 2.94 12.24 -16.02
C GLY A 194 2.67 10.76 -16.31
N VAL A 195 3.01 9.82 -15.40
CA VAL A 195 2.71 8.39 -15.65
C VAL A 195 1.38 7.95 -15.05
N LEU A 196 0.93 8.59 -13.96
CA LEU A 196 -0.37 8.39 -13.32
C LEU A 196 -1.18 9.71 -13.31
N GLY A 197 -1.07 10.49 -14.39
CA GLY A 197 -1.73 11.79 -14.51
C GLY A 197 -1.01 12.95 -13.79
N ALA A 198 -1.74 14.06 -13.63
CA ALA A 198 -1.18 15.37 -13.23
C ALA A 198 -0.96 15.53 -11.71
N ALA A 199 -1.82 14.94 -10.87
CA ALA A 199 -1.75 15.07 -9.41
C ALA A 199 -2.01 13.75 -8.65
N PRO A 200 -1.33 12.64 -8.98
CA PRO A 200 -1.58 11.33 -8.34
C PRO A 200 -1.46 11.36 -6.81
N HIS A 201 -0.64 12.24 -6.24
CA HIS A 201 -0.50 12.39 -4.78
C HIS A 201 -1.79 12.81 -4.06
N GLU A 202 -2.73 13.48 -4.73
CA GLU A 202 -4.01 13.88 -4.15
C GLU A 202 -4.99 12.69 -4.00
N MET A 203 -4.69 11.55 -4.64
CA MET A 203 -5.50 10.34 -4.57
C MET A 203 -5.18 9.47 -3.34
N PHE A 204 -4.28 9.92 -2.45
CA PHE A 204 -3.87 9.17 -1.27
C PHE A 204 -4.29 9.89 0.01
N GLY A 205 -5.14 9.24 0.82
CA GLY A 205 -5.56 9.77 2.12
C GLY A 205 -4.48 9.66 3.18
N THR A 206 -3.62 8.66 3.03
CA THR A 206 -2.50 8.42 3.93
C THR A 206 -1.19 8.43 3.14
N VAL A 207 -0.23 9.25 3.57
CA VAL A 207 1.12 9.29 2.99
C VAL A 207 2.16 8.99 4.05
N ILE A 208 2.92 7.91 3.85
CA ILE A 208 3.98 7.45 4.75
C ILE A 208 5.34 7.87 4.19
N LEU A 209 6.06 8.72 4.92
CA LEU A 209 7.34 9.31 4.52
C LEU A 209 8.48 8.82 5.42
N ALA A 210 9.52 8.22 4.84
CA ALA A 210 10.73 7.85 5.59
C ALA A 210 12.02 8.13 4.81
N ARG A 211 12.95 8.86 5.44
CA ARG A 211 14.25 9.22 4.83
C ARG A 211 14.13 9.93 3.47
N VAL A 212 13.05 10.68 3.26
CA VAL A 212 12.83 11.41 2.01
C VAL A 212 13.69 12.67 1.94
N SER A 213 13.91 13.20 0.73
CA SER A 213 14.55 14.51 0.55
C SER A 213 13.65 15.64 1.06
N ALA A 214 14.25 16.81 1.31
CA ALA A 214 13.49 18.01 1.65
C ALA A 214 12.48 18.41 0.55
N SER A 215 12.81 18.17 -0.72
CA SER A 215 11.91 18.45 -1.85
C SER A 215 10.69 17.53 -1.89
N THR A 216 10.87 16.24 -1.61
CA THR A 216 9.76 15.28 -1.51
C THR A 216 8.90 15.58 -0.29
N TRP A 217 9.52 15.91 0.85
CA TRP A 217 8.81 16.34 2.05
C TRP A 217 7.93 17.57 1.77
N GLN A 218 8.49 18.64 1.20
CA GLN A 218 7.74 19.86 0.91
C GLN A 218 6.56 19.62 -0.03
N ARG A 219 6.68 18.65 -0.93
CA ARG A 219 5.61 18.28 -1.87
C ARG A 219 4.50 17.47 -1.20
N LEU A 220 4.85 16.49 -0.37
CA LEU A 220 3.91 15.50 0.15
C LEU A 220 3.40 15.81 1.56
N ALA A 221 4.07 16.73 2.26
CA ALA A 221 3.68 17.26 3.56
C ALA A 221 3.77 18.80 3.57
N PRO A 222 3.11 19.51 2.62
CA PRO A 222 3.29 20.96 2.45
C PRO A 222 2.81 21.78 3.66
N LEU A 223 1.88 21.22 4.44
CA LEU A 223 1.37 21.82 5.68
C LEU A 223 2.28 21.58 6.89
N ALA A 224 3.26 20.68 6.75
CA ALA A 224 4.24 20.42 7.79
C ALA A 224 5.37 21.45 7.75
N GLY A 225 6.04 21.62 8.88
CA GLY A 225 7.28 22.41 8.95
C GLY A 225 8.42 21.81 8.10
N PRO A 226 9.67 22.30 8.28
CA PRO A 226 10.80 21.80 7.51
C PRO A 226 11.00 20.29 7.68
N ALA A 227 11.53 19.65 6.63
CA ALA A 227 11.79 18.21 6.61
C ALA A 227 12.61 17.78 7.85
N PRO A 228 12.11 16.81 8.64
CA PRO A 228 12.82 16.27 9.78
C PRO A 228 14.15 15.62 9.37
N LYS A 229 15.08 15.53 10.32
CA LYS A 229 16.34 14.78 10.09
C LYS A 229 16.01 13.31 9.81
N PRO A 230 16.57 12.70 8.75
CA PRO A 230 16.35 11.29 8.46
C PRO A 230 16.75 10.38 9.62
N SER A 231 15.85 9.47 10.01
CA SER A 231 16.13 8.46 11.03
C SER A 231 17.02 7.33 10.49
N LYS A 232 17.91 6.81 11.34
CA LYS A 232 18.71 5.61 11.07
C LYS A 232 17.97 4.31 11.41
N HIS A 233 16.84 4.38 12.11
CA HIS A 233 16.01 3.22 12.42
C HIS A 233 15.08 2.92 11.24
N GLY A 234 15.11 1.68 10.73
CA GLY A 234 14.20 1.25 9.67
C GLY A 234 12.75 1.22 10.17
N GLY A 235 11.80 1.61 9.31
CA GLY A 235 10.39 1.72 9.67
C GLY A 235 10.03 2.96 10.49
N ARG A 236 11.00 3.76 10.94
CA ARG A 236 10.71 5.07 11.55
C ARG A 236 10.44 6.10 10.46
N GLY A 237 9.29 6.76 10.53
CA GLY A 237 8.86 7.71 9.53
C GLY A 237 7.81 8.67 10.06
N HIS A 238 7.16 9.36 9.13
CA HIS A 238 6.06 10.27 9.39
C HIS A 238 4.86 9.82 8.56
N VAL A 239 3.69 9.81 9.18
CA VAL A 239 2.42 9.59 8.50
C VAL A 239 1.73 10.93 8.34
N VAL A 240 1.38 11.28 7.12
CA VAL A 240 0.60 12.46 6.77
C VAL A 240 -0.83 12.01 6.51
N GLN A 241 -1.76 12.54 7.29
CA GLN A 241 -3.21 12.35 7.17
C GLN A 241 -3.89 13.71 7.26
N HIS A 242 -5.22 13.74 7.14
CA HIS A 242 -5.97 15.00 7.14
C HIS A 242 -5.81 15.81 8.43
N ASP A 243 -5.52 15.15 9.55
CA ASP A 243 -5.43 15.71 10.89
C ASP A 243 -4.02 16.22 11.25
N GLY A 244 -3.02 15.88 10.44
CA GLY A 244 -1.66 16.38 10.59
C GLY A 244 -0.58 15.41 10.16
N VAL A 245 0.58 15.55 10.81
CA VAL A 245 1.77 14.75 10.55
C VAL A 245 2.24 14.10 11.84
N HIS A 246 2.29 12.77 11.83
CA HIS A 246 2.55 11.95 13.01
C HIS A 246 3.87 11.20 12.86
N GLU A 247 4.82 11.43 13.77
CA GLU A 247 6.03 10.60 13.84
C GLU A 247 5.65 9.22 14.39
N THR A 248 6.06 8.16 13.70
CA THR A 248 5.69 6.77 14.02
C THR A 248 6.85 5.79 13.83
N GLN A 249 6.73 4.63 14.47
CA GLN A 249 7.51 3.43 14.17
C GLN A 249 6.57 2.39 13.55
N ALA A 250 6.79 2.08 12.26
CA ALA A 250 5.98 1.11 11.54
C ALA A 250 6.14 -0.31 12.10
N ILE A 251 5.05 -1.07 12.06
CA ILE A 251 5.02 -2.48 12.45
C ILE A 251 5.97 -3.28 11.57
N TRP A 252 6.77 -4.14 12.20
CA TRP A 252 7.65 -5.07 11.55
C TRP A 252 7.07 -6.47 11.60
N MET A 253 6.77 -7.01 10.42
CA MET A 253 6.42 -8.41 10.19
C MET A 253 7.48 -9.03 9.27
N THR A 254 7.90 -10.25 9.57
CA THR A 254 8.66 -11.10 8.65
C THR A 254 7.73 -11.77 7.64
N ASP A 255 8.31 -12.35 6.59
CA ASP A 255 7.57 -13.20 5.65
C ASP A 255 6.92 -14.39 6.37
N ALA A 256 7.60 -14.98 7.36
CA ALA A 256 7.08 -16.09 8.16
C ALA A 256 5.91 -15.64 9.05
N ASP A 257 6.01 -14.48 9.71
CA ASP A 257 4.92 -13.94 10.53
C ASP A 257 3.63 -13.80 9.72
N VAL A 258 3.74 -13.30 8.48
CA VAL A 258 2.58 -13.15 7.58
C VAL A 258 1.99 -14.50 7.19
N VAL A 259 2.83 -15.45 6.76
CA VAL A 259 2.34 -16.76 6.33
C VAL A 259 1.67 -17.49 7.50
N THR A 260 2.29 -17.52 8.67
CA THR A 260 1.69 -18.13 9.86
C THR A 260 0.35 -17.48 10.19
N TRP A 261 0.30 -16.15 10.30
CA TRP A 261 -0.92 -15.44 10.69
C TRP A 261 -2.07 -15.61 9.69
N LEU A 262 -1.79 -15.79 8.40
CA LEU A 262 -2.82 -15.95 7.37
C LEU A 262 -3.22 -17.39 7.08
N THR A 263 -2.50 -18.39 7.61
CA THR A 263 -2.74 -19.80 7.26
C THR A 263 -2.93 -20.72 8.45
N ASP A 264 -2.60 -20.28 9.66
CA ASP A 264 -2.77 -21.09 10.85
C ASP A 264 -4.25 -21.09 11.27
N PRO A 265 -4.94 -22.24 11.19
CA PRO A 265 -6.37 -22.34 11.53
C PRO A 265 -6.64 -22.07 13.02
N ASP A 266 -5.65 -22.27 13.90
CA ASP A 266 -5.78 -22.01 15.34
C ASP A 266 -5.64 -20.51 15.67
N ASP A 267 -5.21 -19.69 14.72
CA ASP A 267 -5.00 -18.24 14.87
C ASP A 267 -6.28 -17.42 14.59
N THR A 268 -7.38 -18.07 14.17
CA THR A 268 -8.69 -17.43 13.91
C THR A 268 -9.63 -17.43 15.12
N GLN A 269 -9.16 -17.82 16.32
CA GLN A 269 -9.97 -18.00 17.52
C GLN A 269 -9.62 -17.11 18.73
N SER A 270 -8.79 -16.08 18.57
CA SER A 270 -8.53 -15.07 19.64
C SER A 270 -9.40 -13.83 19.49
#